data_AF-A0A8D8AWZ4-F1
#
_entry.id   AF-A0A8D8AWZ4-F1
#
_cell.length_a   1.000
_cell.length_b   1.000
_cell.length_c   1.000
_cell.angle_alpha   90.00
_cell.angle_beta   90.00
_cell.angle_gamma   90.00
#
_symmetry.space_group_name_H-M   'P 1'
#
loop_
_entity.id
_entity.type
_entity.pdbx_description
1 polymer ?
#
loop_
_entity_poly.entity_id
_entity_poly.type
_entity_poly.pdbx_seq_one_letter_code
_entity_poly.pdbx_strand_id
1 'polypeptide(L)'
;ILEAFGNAKTTRNNNSSRFGKFIEVHYDGKCQVVGGHISHYLLEKSRICTQSPEERNYHVFYLLCAGAPQQLRDKLLIGKPDDYRYLSGCTQYFSSAETDRKIPNSQKSKNHMAKGSLKDPILDDYNDFQDLDQALTRLGLSDGQKFEIYGLVAAVLHLGNVSFEDNPEDAKGGCRVATSSERAITITAKLIGLDPSELRQALVSRVMQSKGGGIKGTVIMVPLKVYEANNARDALAKALY
;
A
#
# COMPACT_ATOMS: atom_id res chain seq x y z
N ILE A 1 -9.38 8.07 9.94
CA ILE A 1 -9.53 7.19 8.74
C ILE A 1 -9.09 7.90 7.47
N LEU A 2 -9.83 8.90 6.96
CA LEU A 2 -9.47 9.55 5.68
C LEU A 2 -8.04 10.12 5.66
N GLU A 3 -7.55 10.65 6.78
CA GLU A 3 -6.17 11.14 6.85
C GLU A 3 -5.14 10.01 6.72
N ALA A 4 -5.39 8.84 7.32
CA ALA A 4 -4.49 7.70 7.19
C ALA A 4 -4.33 7.26 5.72
N PHE A 5 -5.45 7.18 4.97
CA PHE A 5 -5.45 6.68 3.59
C PHE A 5 -5.26 7.77 2.52
N GLY A 6 -5.41 9.04 2.88
CA GLY A 6 -5.49 10.14 1.91
C GLY A 6 -4.48 11.26 2.15
N ASN A 7 -3.87 11.32 3.33
CA ASN A 7 -2.84 12.32 3.64
C ASN A 7 -1.44 11.71 3.60
N ALA A 8 -0.47 12.55 3.26
CA ALA A 8 0.94 12.20 3.22
C ALA A 8 1.81 13.40 3.61
N LYS A 9 3.04 13.11 4.03
CA LYS A 9 4.05 14.15 4.26
C LYS A 9 4.62 14.62 2.93
N THR A 10 4.59 15.93 2.73
CA THR A 10 5.28 16.63 1.63
C THR A 10 6.43 17.47 2.18
N THR A 11 7.16 18.16 1.31
CA THR A 11 8.20 19.12 1.72
C THR A 11 7.64 20.33 2.47
N ARG A 12 6.41 20.76 2.18
CA ARG A 12 5.80 21.98 2.75
C ARG A 12 4.80 21.72 3.86
N ASN A 13 4.17 20.55 3.88
CA ASN A 13 3.13 20.20 4.84
C ASN A 13 3.26 18.74 5.25
N ASN A 14 3.34 18.50 6.56
CA ASN A 14 3.46 17.18 7.16
C ASN A 14 2.19 16.32 7.05
N ASN A 15 1.00 16.94 7.02
CA ASN A 15 -0.31 16.28 6.93
C ASN A 15 -1.08 16.76 5.68
N SER A 16 -0.49 16.62 4.49
CA SER A 16 -1.05 17.14 3.25
C SER A 16 -2.07 16.17 2.65
N SER A 17 -3.32 16.59 2.46
CA SER A 17 -4.30 15.81 1.71
C SER A 17 -3.91 15.68 0.24
N ARG A 18 -3.88 14.44 -0.25
CA ARG A 18 -3.49 14.07 -1.63
C ARG A 18 -4.67 13.52 -2.43
N PHE A 19 -5.87 13.92 -2.03
CA PHE A 19 -7.14 13.66 -2.69
C PHE A 19 -8.07 14.86 -2.46
N GLY A 20 -8.97 15.11 -3.39
CA GLY A 20 -10.08 16.04 -3.21
C GLY A 20 -11.18 15.38 -2.37
N LYS A 21 -11.68 16.10 -1.36
CA LYS A 21 -12.81 15.69 -0.53
C LYS A 21 -13.95 16.68 -0.69
N PHE A 22 -15.13 16.19 -1.02
CA PHE A 22 -16.37 16.97 -1.04
C PHE A 22 -17.33 16.35 -0.04
N ILE A 23 -17.72 17.14 0.97
CA ILE A 23 -18.58 16.68 2.07
C ILE A 23 -19.92 17.40 1.93
N GLU A 24 -20.94 16.61 1.64
CA GLU A 24 -22.32 17.06 1.50
C GLU A 24 -23.04 16.84 2.83
N VAL A 25 -23.78 17.86 3.28
CA VAL A 25 -24.68 17.77 4.43
C VAL A 25 -26.09 17.95 3.90
N HIS A 26 -26.93 16.93 4.06
CA HIS A 26 -28.28 16.91 3.50
C HIS A 26 -29.26 17.46 4.52
N TYR A 27 -30.14 18.35 4.06
CA TYR A 27 -31.20 18.96 4.87
C TYR A 27 -32.58 18.57 4.33
N ASP A 28 -33.55 18.38 5.21
CA ASP A 28 -34.95 18.23 4.82
C ASP A 28 -35.62 19.59 4.56
N GLY A 29 -36.91 19.56 4.18
CA GLY A 29 -37.71 20.76 3.98
C GLY A 29 -37.94 21.61 5.24
N LYS A 30 -37.51 21.14 6.43
CA LYS A 30 -37.56 21.86 7.70
C LYS A 30 -36.18 22.36 8.15
N CYS A 31 -35.17 22.32 7.26
CA CYS A 31 -33.79 22.69 7.55
C CYS A 31 -33.15 21.84 8.66
N GLN A 32 -33.56 20.59 8.83
CA GLN A 32 -32.95 19.65 9.75
C GLN A 32 -31.92 18.78 9.03
N VAL A 33 -30.79 18.49 9.68
CA VAL A 33 -29.77 17.59 9.12
C VAL A 33 -30.31 16.17 9.08
N VAL A 34 -30.44 15.61 7.88
CA VAL A 34 -30.97 14.25 7.65
C VAL A 34 -29.94 13.25 7.15
N GLY A 35 -28.74 13.72 6.81
CA GLY A 35 -27.66 12.84 6.40
C GLY A 35 -26.44 13.60 5.90
N GLY A 36 -25.47 12.85 5.40
CA GLY A 36 -24.32 13.41 4.70
C GLY A 36 -23.71 12.40 3.76
N HIS A 37 -22.96 12.91 2.80
CA HIS A 37 -22.26 12.11 1.80
C HIS A 37 -20.84 12.64 1.62
N ILE A 38 -19.87 11.73 1.44
CA ILE A 38 -18.48 12.11 1.19
C ILE A 38 -18.09 11.59 -0.18
N SER A 39 -17.88 12.52 -1.12
CA SER A 39 -17.33 12.23 -2.44
C SER A 39 -15.82 12.48 -2.43
N HIS A 40 -15.05 11.56 -3.01
CA HIS A 40 -13.60 11.65 -3.11
C HIS A 40 -13.15 11.69 -4.57
N TYR A 41 -12.09 12.45 -4.85
CA TYR A 41 -11.60 12.67 -6.21
C TYR A 41 -10.07 12.70 -6.26
N LEU A 42 -9.49 12.28 -7.39
CA LEU A 42 -8.10 12.56 -7.76
C LEU A 42 -7.05 12.20 -6.70
N LEU A 43 -7.07 10.95 -6.21
CA LEU A 43 -5.98 10.43 -5.38
C LEU A 43 -4.65 10.43 -6.16
N GLU A 44 -3.58 10.93 -5.57
CA GLU A 44 -2.22 10.96 -6.15
C GLU A 44 -1.61 9.55 -6.29
N LYS A 45 -2.05 8.78 -7.30
CA LYS A 45 -1.64 7.38 -7.50
C LYS A 45 -0.13 7.17 -7.67
N SER A 46 0.61 8.15 -8.18
CA SER A 46 2.07 8.03 -8.32
C SER A 46 2.77 7.85 -6.98
N ARG A 47 2.25 8.49 -5.91
CA ARG A 47 2.82 8.47 -4.56
C ARG A 47 2.86 7.08 -3.95
N ILE A 48 1.99 6.17 -4.39
CA ILE A 48 1.93 4.78 -3.90
C ILE A 48 3.24 4.05 -4.19
N CYS A 49 3.85 4.28 -5.36
CA CYS A 49 5.00 3.51 -5.83
C CYS A 49 6.34 4.27 -5.68
N THR A 50 6.33 5.60 -5.64
CA THR A 50 7.56 6.40 -5.62
C THR A 50 7.35 7.73 -4.91
N GLN A 51 8.32 8.15 -4.11
CA GLN A 51 8.32 9.45 -3.42
C GLN A 51 9.69 10.11 -3.48
N SER A 52 9.73 11.43 -3.37
CA SER A 52 10.98 12.18 -3.21
C SER A 52 11.62 11.91 -1.83
N PRO A 53 12.95 12.08 -1.66
CA PRO A 53 13.66 11.69 -0.44
C PRO A 53 13.14 12.31 0.88
N GLU A 54 12.58 13.52 0.83
CA GLU A 54 12.04 14.21 2.02
C GLU A 54 10.53 14.02 2.20
N GLU A 55 9.87 13.37 1.26
CA GLU A 55 8.43 13.09 1.28
C GLU A 55 8.15 11.68 1.78
N ARG A 56 6.92 11.43 2.20
CA ARG A 56 6.46 10.10 2.59
C ARG A 56 5.41 9.58 1.60
N ASN A 57 5.23 8.26 1.63
CA ASN A 57 4.00 7.65 1.14
C ASN A 57 2.81 8.03 2.07
N TYR A 58 1.61 7.52 1.80
CA TYR A 58 0.44 7.75 2.65
C TYR A 58 0.67 7.29 4.10
N HIS A 59 0.06 8.01 5.04
CA HIS A 59 0.27 7.80 6.47
C HIS A 59 -0.03 6.35 6.90
N VAL A 60 -1.05 5.70 6.34
CA VAL A 60 -1.46 4.34 6.71
C VAL A 60 -0.32 3.33 6.66
N PHE A 61 0.63 3.46 5.74
CA PHE A 61 1.79 2.57 5.66
C PHE A 61 2.70 2.70 6.89
N TYR A 62 2.93 3.93 7.35
CA TYR A 62 3.78 4.23 8.50
C TYR A 62 3.07 3.93 9.82
N LEU A 63 1.77 4.22 9.91
CA LEU A 63 0.91 3.84 11.03
C LEU A 63 0.95 2.33 11.25
N LEU A 64 0.80 1.55 10.17
CA LEU A 64 0.83 0.09 10.23
C LEU A 64 2.21 -0.43 10.69
N CYS A 65 3.31 0.11 10.15
CA CYS A 65 4.66 -0.27 10.60
C CYS A 65 4.91 0.12 12.06
N ALA A 66 4.49 1.31 12.51
CA ALA A 66 4.79 1.84 13.84
C ALA A 66 3.88 1.29 14.96
N GLY A 67 2.57 1.27 14.73
CA GLY A 67 1.55 1.07 15.78
C GLY A 67 0.89 -0.31 15.80
N ALA A 68 1.03 -1.14 14.76
CA ALA A 68 0.40 -2.46 14.74
C ALA A 68 0.87 -3.36 15.90
N PRO A 69 -0.05 -4.04 16.61
CA PRO A 69 0.30 -5.04 17.61
C PRO A 69 1.14 -6.17 17.02
N GLN A 70 2.00 -6.81 17.83
CA GLN A 70 2.91 -7.86 17.35
C GLN A 70 2.15 -9.01 16.65
N GLN A 71 1.02 -9.44 17.20
CA GLN A 71 0.20 -10.50 16.60
C GLN A 71 -0.31 -10.11 15.19
N LEU A 72 -0.66 -8.84 14.98
CA LEU A 72 -1.10 -8.35 13.67
C LEU A 72 0.09 -8.28 12.70
N ARG A 73 1.25 -7.80 13.15
CA ARG A 73 2.47 -7.77 12.36
C ARG A 73 2.90 -9.15 11.90
N ASP A 74 2.83 -10.15 12.78
CA ASP A 74 3.20 -11.53 12.45
C ASP A 74 2.27 -12.12 11.39
N LYS A 75 0.96 -11.84 11.47
CA LYS A 75 -0.02 -12.27 10.47
C LYS A 75 0.16 -11.58 9.11
N LEU A 76 0.47 -10.28 9.12
CA LEU A 76 0.68 -9.48 7.90
C LEU A 76 2.11 -9.57 7.35
N LEU A 77 3.02 -10.16 8.12
CA LEU A 77 4.46 -10.21 7.87
C LEU A 77 5.05 -8.80 7.61
N ILE A 78 4.62 -7.82 8.42
CA ILE A 78 5.06 -6.43 8.30
C ILE A 78 6.34 -6.16 9.12
N GLY A 79 7.33 -5.57 8.45
CA GLY A 79 8.60 -5.11 9.00
C GLY A 79 8.71 -3.59 9.04
N LYS A 80 9.96 -3.11 9.15
CA LYS A 80 10.27 -1.67 9.19
C LYS A 80 10.21 -1.05 7.79
N PRO A 81 10.12 0.28 7.67
CA PRO A 81 9.94 0.93 6.37
C PRO A 81 11.05 0.63 5.35
N ASP A 82 12.29 0.44 5.81
CA ASP A 82 13.43 0.11 4.93
C ASP A 82 13.28 -1.25 4.22
N ASP A 83 12.41 -2.13 4.71
CA ASP A 83 12.19 -3.45 4.13
C ASP A 83 11.31 -3.37 2.86
N TYR A 84 10.78 -2.19 2.51
CA TYR A 84 9.80 -2.01 1.44
C TYR A 84 10.23 -0.98 0.39
N ARG A 85 10.27 -1.40 -0.87
CA ARG A 85 10.58 -0.52 -2.02
C ARG A 85 9.67 0.70 -2.10
N TYR A 86 8.38 0.54 -1.79
CA TYR A 86 7.39 1.62 -1.87
C TYR A 86 7.44 2.63 -0.73
N LEU A 87 8.38 2.46 0.22
CA LEU A 87 8.67 3.43 1.27
C LEU A 87 10.06 4.05 1.06
N SER A 88 10.39 4.39 -0.18
CA SER A 88 11.72 4.85 -0.61
C SER A 88 12.06 6.31 -0.22
N GLY A 89 11.06 7.09 0.20
CA GLY A 89 11.26 8.46 0.65
C GLY A 89 11.77 8.55 2.10
N CYS A 90 11.18 9.44 2.88
CA CYS A 90 11.47 9.57 4.30
C CYS A 90 10.89 8.38 5.09
N THR A 91 11.76 7.63 5.76
CA THR A 91 11.38 6.44 6.57
C THR A 91 11.29 6.72 8.07
N GLN A 92 11.27 7.99 8.48
CA GLN A 92 11.09 8.38 9.87
C GLN A 92 9.60 8.43 10.24
N TYR A 93 9.28 8.00 11.46
CA TYR A 93 7.96 8.22 12.04
C TYR A 93 7.83 9.61 12.66
N PHE A 94 6.61 10.16 12.66
CA PHE A 94 6.22 11.17 13.62
C PHE A 94 5.95 10.50 14.96
N SER A 95 6.64 10.92 16.02
CA SER A 95 6.41 10.38 17.36
C SER A 95 6.88 11.36 18.45
N SER A 96 6.11 11.41 19.53
CA SER A 96 6.55 12.00 20.81
C SER A 96 7.66 11.17 21.46
N ALA A 97 8.33 11.72 22.48
CA ALA A 97 9.34 10.96 23.23
C ALA A 97 8.75 9.76 23.99
N GLU A 98 7.44 9.76 24.29
CA GLU A 98 6.76 8.65 24.93
C GLU A 98 6.44 7.53 23.93
N THR A 99 5.80 7.87 22.82
CA THR A 99 5.40 6.90 21.79
C THR A 99 6.60 6.30 21.07
N ASP A 100 7.68 7.07 20.87
CA ASP A 100 8.93 6.56 20.31
C ASP A 100 9.51 5.38 21.13
N ARG A 101 9.36 5.41 22.46
CA ARG A 101 9.80 4.33 23.36
C ARG A 101 8.92 3.08 23.23
N LYS A 102 7.67 3.22 22.77
CA LYS A 102 6.74 2.11 22.54
C LYS A 102 6.98 1.41 21.19
N ILE A 103 7.59 2.09 20.22
CA ILE A 103 7.94 1.52 18.92
C ILE A 103 9.16 0.59 19.08
N PRO A 104 9.06 -0.72 18.76
CA PRO A 104 10.18 -1.63 18.86
C PRO A 104 11.35 -1.22 17.97
N ASN A 105 12.59 -1.43 18.43
CA ASN A 105 13.79 -1.14 17.63
C ASN A 105 13.83 -1.90 16.30
N SER A 106 13.22 -3.09 16.22
CA SER A 106 13.08 -3.86 14.98
C SER A 106 12.20 -3.16 13.93
N GLN A 107 11.36 -2.21 14.34
CA GLN A 107 10.43 -1.46 13.49
C GLN A 107 10.96 -0.06 13.12
N LYS A 108 12.10 0.34 13.68
CA LYS A 108 12.75 1.62 13.38
C LYS A 108 13.68 1.45 12.17
N SER A 109 13.48 2.30 11.17
CA SER A 109 14.37 2.39 10.01
C SER A 109 15.77 2.88 10.41
N LYS A 110 16.78 2.64 9.56
CA LYS A 110 18.13 3.17 9.71
C LYS A 110 18.12 4.69 9.83
N ASN A 111 17.33 5.36 8.98
CA ASN A 111 17.21 6.81 9.00
C ASN A 111 16.56 7.31 10.30
N HIS A 112 15.56 6.61 10.82
CA HIS A 112 14.94 6.93 12.10
C HIS A 112 15.86 6.69 13.29
N MET A 113 16.67 5.63 13.28
CA MET A 113 17.69 5.41 14.31
C MET A 113 18.79 6.48 14.28
N ALA A 114 19.16 6.96 13.08
CA ALA A 114 20.22 7.95 12.91
C ALA A 114 19.78 9.39 13.23
N LYS A 115 18.56 9.78 12.82
CA LYS A 115 18.05 11.16 12.93
C LYS A 115 16.96 11.35 13.98
N GLY A 116 16.45 10.28 14.57
CA GLY A 116 15.31 10.29 15.49
C GLY A 116 13.96 10.44 14.78
N SER A 117 12.92 10.74 15.57
CA SER A 117 11.58 10.95 15.05
C SER A 117 11.35 12.35 14.49
N LEU A 118 10.47 12.43 13.49
CA LEU A 118 9.95 13.69 13.01
C LEU A 118 9.10 14.34 14.11
N LYS A 119 9.20 15.68 14.22
CA LYS A 119 8.47 16.46 15.21
C LYS A 119 7.31 17.18 14.55
N ASP A 120 6.13 16.94 15.08
CA ASP A 120 4.90 17.60 14.71
C ASP A 120 3.99 17.61 15.95
N PRO A 121 3.29 18.72 16.25
CA PRO A 121 2.43 18.80 17.43
C PRO A 121 1.13 17.99 17.30
N ILE A 122 0.76 17.60 16.07
CA ILE A 122 -0.52 16.93 15.79
C ILE A 122 -0.28 15.46 15.43
N LEU A 123 0.72 15.16 14.60
CA LEU A 123 0.94 13.80 14.09
C LEU A 123 1.71 12.91 15.06
N ASP A 124 1.24 11.68 15.23
CA ASP A 124 1.95 10.62 15.96
C ASP A 124 1.61 9.25 15.36
N ASP A 125 2.47 8.71 14.49
CA ASP A 125 2.14 7.52 13.70
C ASP A 125 1.81 6.28 14.58
N TYR A 126 2.30 6.21 15.82
CA TYR A 126 1.99 5.11 16.74
C TYR A 126 0.57 5.26 17.32
N ASN A 127 0.24 6.44 17.84
CA ASN A 127 -1.09 6.70 18.40
C ASN A 127 -2.16 6.78 17.31
N ASP A 128 -1.84 7.39 16.16
CA ASP A 128 -2.74 7.54 15.02
C ASP A 128 -3.18 6.17 14.47
N PHE A 129 -2.35 5.12 14.62
CA PHE A 129 -2.76 3.75 14.33
C PHE A 129 -3.82 3.24 15.32
N GLN A 130 -3.65 3.49 16.63
CA GLN A 130 -4.65 3.09 17.63
C GLN A 130 -5.98 3.81 17.39
N ASP A 131 -5.92 5.10 17.08
CA ASP A 131 -7.09 5.91 16.76
C ASP A 131 -7.75 5.44 15.47
N LEU A 132 -6.96 5.05 14.46
CA LEU A 132 -7.47 4.42 13.24
C LEU A 132 -8.22 3.12 13.55
N ASP A 133 -7.63 2.21 14.32
CA ASP A 133 -8.25 0.91 14.65
C ASP A 133 -9.54 1.08 15.46
N GLN A 134 -9.52 2.00 16.43
CA GLN A 134 -10.69 2.35 17.22
C GLN A 134 -11.78 2.99 16.35
N ALA A 135 -11.41 3.87 15.41
CA ALA A 135 -12.36 4.50 14.50
C ALA A 135 -13.02 3.47 13.55
N LEU A 136 -12.27 2.49 13.03
CA LEU A 136 -12.84 1.41 12.22
C LEU A 136 -13.81 0.55 13.04
N THR A 137 -13.47 0.28 14.30
CA THR A 137 -14.35 -0.45 15.23
C THR A 137 -15.65 0.34 15.48
N ARG A 138 -15.57 1.66 15.68
CA ARG A 138 -16.73 2.55 15.86
C ARG A 138 -17.62 2.65 14.62
N LEU A 139 -17.07 2.47 13.43
CA LEU A 139 -17.83 2.35 12.19
C LEU A 139 -18.53 0.99 12.03
N GLY A 140 -18.35 0.06 12.98
CA GLY A 140 -18.99 -1.25 12.96
C GLY A 140 -18.22 -2.32 12.17
N LEU A 141 -16.95 -2.10 11.85
CA LEU A 141 -16.13 -3.13 11.21
C LEU A 141 -15.67 -4.16 12.23
N SER A 142 -15.85 -5.43 11.88
CA SER A 142 -15.34 -6.57 12.65
C SER A 142 -13.80 -6.68 12.55
N ASP A 143 -13.18 -7.41 13.47
CA ASP A 143 -11.73 -7.67 13.42
C ASP A 143 -11.29 -8.37 12.13
N GLY A 144 -12.16 -9.21 11.54
CA GLY A 144 -11.91 -9.83 10.23
C GLY A 144 -11.85 -8.79 9.10
N GLN A 145 -12.80 -7.86 9.06
CA GLN A 145 -12.82 -6.78 8.06
C GLN A 145 -11.66 -5.80 8.26
N LYS A 146 -11.29 -5.48 9.51
CA LYS A 146 -10.09 -4.68 9.80
C LYS A 146 -8.84 -5.40 9.30
N PHE A 147 -8.75 -6.71 9.52
CA PHE A 147 -7.65 -7.53 9.01
C PHE A 147 -7.57 -7.51 7.48
N GLU A 148 -8.69 -7.59 6.76
CA GLU A 148 -8.72 -7.47 5.30
C GLU A 148 -8.19 -6.11 4.81
N ILE A 149 -8.61 -5.01 5.46
CA ILE A 149 -8.13 -3.65 5.15
C ILE A 149 -6.61 -3.55 5.35
N TYR A 150 -6.12 -3.95 6.53
CA TYR A 150 -4.68 -3.94 6.80
C TYR A 150 -3.91 -4.93 5.91
N GLY A 151 -4.55 -6.03 5.54
CA GLY A 151 -4.08 -7.04 4.59
C GLY A 151 -3.79 -6.45 3.22
N LEU A 152 -4.71 -5.65 2.68
CA LEU A 152 -4.51 -4.95 1.40
C LEU A 152 -3.37 -3.93 1.48
N VAL A 153 -3.30 -3.14 2.56
CA VAL A 153 -2.21 -2.19 2.78
C VAL A 153 -0.85 -2.92 2.83
N ALA A 154 -0.79 -4.04 3.56
CA ALA A 154 0.41 -4.86 3.64
C ALA A 154 0.76 -5.53 2.30
N ALA A 155 -0.24 -5.99 1.55
CA ALA A 155 -0.05 -6.60 0.24
C ALA A 155 0.59 -5.61 -0.74
N VAL A 156 0.17 -4.34 -0.73
CA VAL A 156 0.79 -3.30 -1.56
C VAL A 156 2.28 -3.15 -1.24
N LEU A 157 2.66 -3.17 0.04
CA LEU A 157 4.06 -3.08 0.46
C LEU A 157 4.88 -4.29 -0.01
N HIS A 158 4.38 -5.51 0.18
CA HIS A 158 5.05 -6.74 -0.26
C HIS A 158 5.14 -6.83 -1.78
N LEU A 159 4.09 -6.42 -2.50
CA LEU A 159 4.06 -6.39 -3.96
C LEU A 159 5.19 -5.54 -4.53
N GLY A 160 5.47 -4.38 -3.93
CA GLY A 160 6.56 -3.50 -4.35
C GLY A 160 7.95 -4.13 -4.28
N ASN A 161 8.13 -5.17 -3.46
CA ASN A 161 9.40 -5.90 -3.36
C ASN A 161 9.60 -6.95 -4.46
N VAL A 162 8.58 -7.20 -5.28
CA VAL A 162 8.69 -8.11 -6.43
C VAL A 162 9.56 -7.46 -7.52
N SER A 163 10.64 -8.17 -7.88
CA SER A 163 11.60 -7.79 -8.90
C SER A 163 11.59 -8.80 -10.03
N PHE A 164 11.92 -8.35 -11.23
CA PHE A 164 11.90 -9.14 -12.45
C PHE A 164 13.29 -9.15 -13.09
N GLU A 165 13.65 -10.28 -13.67
CA GLU A 165 14.89 -10.48 -14.43
C GLU A 165 14.56 -11.03 -15.82
N ASP A 166 15.47 -10.84 -16.78
CA ASP A 166 15.31 -11.38 -18.11
C ASP A 166 15.24 -12.91 -18.05
N ASN A 167 14.38 -13.51 -18.88
CA ASN A 167 14.28 -14.95 -18.98
C ASN A 167 15.06 -15.45 -20.22
N PRO A 168 16.33 -15.88 -20.07
CA PRO A 168 17.15 -16.36 -21.19
C PRO A 168 16.65 -17.68 -21.79
N GLU A 169 15.78 -18.41 -21.09
CA GLU A 169 15.24 -19.70 -21.54
C GLU A 169 14.06 -19.55 -22.52
N ASP A 170 13.44 -18.38 -22.58
CA ASP A 170 12.33 -18.13 -23.50
C ASP A 170 12.85 -17.61 -24.84
N ALA A 171 12.78 -18.45 -25.88
CA ALA A 171 13.18 -18.11 -27.24
C ALA A 171 12.40 -16.90 -27.82
N LYS A 172 11.25 -16.53 -27.23
CA LYS A 172 10.45 -15.36 -27.63
C LYS A 172 10.81 -14.10 -26.83
N GLY A 173 11.73 -14.21 -25.87
CA GLY A 173 12.05 -13.16 -24.90
C GLY A 173 10.96 -12.97 -23.86
N GLY A 174 11.31 -12.33 -22.74
CA GLY A 174 10.39 -12.04 -21.65
C GLY A 174 11.13 -11.89 -20.33
N CYS A 175 10.37 -11.72 -19.25
CA CYS A 175 10.90 -11.70 -17.91
C CYS A 175 10.37 -12.85 -17.07
N ARG A 176 11.10 -13.16 -16.00
CA ARG A 176 10.64 -13.99 -14.89
C ARG A 176 10.77 -13.23 -13.60
N VAL A 177 10.06 -13.69 -12.58
CA VAL A 177 10.23 -13.17 -11.22
C VAL A 177 11.60 -13.62 -10.69
N ALA A 178 12.34 -12.70 -10.09
CA ALA A 178 13.63 -13.01 -9.49
C ALA A 178 13.45 -13.95 -8.28
N THR A 179 14.38 -14.89 -8.09
CA THR A 179 14.32 -15.87 -6.97
C THR A 179 14.31 -15.19 -5.60
N SER A 180 14.89 -13.99 -5.48
CA SER A 180 14.83 -13.18 -4.25
C SER A 180 13.42 -12.66 -3.91
N SER A 181 12.51 -12.65 -4.88
CA SER A 181 11.14 -12.14 -4.74
C SER A 181 10.10 -13.22 -4.44
N GLU A 182 10.50 -14.50 -4.34
CA GLU A 182 9.61 -15.63 -4.02
C GLU A 182 8.78 -15.40 -2.76
N ARG A 183 9.45 -14.92 -1.72
CA ARG A 183 8.81 -14.60 -0.45
C ARG A 183 7.77 -13.48 -0.61
N ALA A 184 8.12 -12.42 -1.35
CA ALA A 184 7.22 -11.29 -1.57
C ALA A 184 5.95 -11.70 -2.34
N ILE A 185 6.08 -12.54 -3.38
CA ILE A 185 4.93 -13.07 -4.13
C ILE A 185 4.04 -13.92 -3.23
N THR A 186 4.62 -14.85 -2.49
CA THR A 186 3.85 -15.77 -1.64
C THR A 186 3.05 -15.01 -0.59
N ILE A 187 3.67 -14.01 0.04
CA ILE A 187 2.99 -13.17 1.04
C ILE A 187 1.90 -12.32 0.39
N THR A 188 2.21 -11.65 -0.72
CA THR A 188 1.25 -10.81 -1.44
C THR A 188 0.02 -11.62 -1.86
N ALA A 189 0.22 -12.77 -2.52
CA ALA A 189 -0.83 -13.66 -2.97
C ALA A 189 -1.72 -14.12 -1.80
N LYS A 190 -1.12 -14.54 -0.68
CA LYS A 190 -1.85 -14.92 0.53
C LYS A 190 -2.72 -13.80 1.09
N LEU A 191 -2.22 -12.55 1.11
CA LEU A 191 -2.94 -11.41 1.68
C LEU A 191 -4.12 -10.95 0.79
N ILE A 192 -4.00 -11.10 -0.53
CA ILE A 192 -5.08 -10.75 -1.48
C ILE A 192 -5.96 -11.95 -1.86
N GLY A 193 -5.73 -13.13 -1.26
CA GLY A 193 -6.54 -14.33 -1.48
C GLY A 193 -6.36 -14.99 -2.85
N LEU A 194 -5.17 -14.90 -3.45
CA LEU A 194 -4.84 -15.52 -4.73
C LEU A 194 -3.84 -16.67 -4.58
N ASP A 195 -3.81 -17.54 -5.59
CA ASP A 195 -2.75 -18.53 -5.70
C ASP A 195 -1.41 -17.86 -6.10
N PRO A 196 -0.28 -18.20 -5.45
CA PRO A 196 1.03 -17.61 -5.78
C PRO A 196 1.47 -17.82 -7.24
N SER A 197 1.10 -18.95 -7.86
CA SER A 197 1.43 -19.24 -9.26
C SER A 197 0.61 -18.39 -10.22
N GLU A 198 -0.66 -18.14 -9.92
CA GLU A 198 -1.53 -17.25 -10.70
C GLU A 198 -1.02 -15.81 -10.64
N LEU A 199 -0.69 -15.30 -9.44
CA LEU A 199 -0.13 -13.95 -9.29
C LEU A 199 1.19 -13.82 -10.06
N ARG A 200 2.08 -14.82 -9.97
CA ARG A 200 3.35 -14.83 -10.70
C ARG A 200 3.10 -14.75 -12.21
N GLN A 201 2.22 -15.59 -12.74
CA GLN A 201 1.93 -15.64 -14.17
C GLN A 201 1.32 -14.31 -14.65
N ALA A 202 0.40 -13.74 -13.88
CA ALA A 202 -0.25 -12.46 -14.19
C ALA A 202 0.73 -11.28 -14.22
N LEU A 203 1.81 -11.32 -13.43
CA LEU A 203 2.82 -10.26 -13.40
C LEU A 203 3.82 -10.33 -14.57
N VAL A 204 3.99 -11.48 -15.21
CA VAL A 204 5.00 -11.69 -16.27
C VAL A 204 4.39 -11.91 -17.65
N SER A 205 3.07 -11.94 -17.78
CA SER A 205 2.39 -12.19 -19.06
C SER A 205 1.08 -11.43 -19.15
N ARG A 206 0.68 -11.10 -20.39
CA ARG A 206 -0.64 -10.54 -20.69
C ARG A 206 -1.45 -11.51 -21.53
N VAL A 207 -2.76 -11.56 -21.26
CA VAL A 207 -3.72 -12.34 -22.04
C VAL A 207 -4.08 -11.56 -23.31
N MET A 208 -3.94 -12.18 -24.49
CA MET A 208 -4.45 -11.63 -25.75
C MET A 208 -5.40 -12.61 -26.41
N GLN A 209 -6.51 -12.09 -26.95
CA GLN A 209 -7.44 -12.88 -27.76
C GLN A 209 -7.19 -12.56 -29.24
N SER A 210 -6.83 -13.58 -30.03
CA SER A 210 -6.62 -13.38 -31.46
C SER A 210 -7.95 -13.20 -32.19
N LYS A 211 -8.08 -12.11 -32.96
CA LYS A 211 -9.25 -11.83 -33.81
C LYS A 211 -9.28 -12.66 -35.11
N GLY A 212 -8.26 -13.50 -35.35
CA GLY A 212 -7.92 -14.00 -36.70
C GLY A 212 -8.31 -15.44 -37.05
N GLY A 213 -9.25 -16.10 -36.36
CA GLY A 213 -9.57 -17.50 -36.69
C GLY A 213 -10.94 -17.99 -36.23
N GLY A 214 -11.98 -17.75 -37.04
CA GLY A 214 -13.29 -18.40 -36.90
C GLY A 214 -14.01 -18.19 -35.55
N ILE A 215 -15.14 -18.88 -35.37
CA ILE A 215 -16.16 -18.66 -34.31
C ILE A 215 -15.64 -18.85 -32.86
N LYS A 216 -14.38 -19.26 -32.67
CA LYS A 216 -13.75 -19.41 -31.34
C LYS A 216 -12.32 -18.86 -31.37
N GLY A 217 -12.15 -17.56 -31.09
CA GLY A 217 -10.83 -16.96 -30.95
C GLY A 217 -10.01 -17.64 -29.86
N THR A 218 -8.75 -18.00 -30.14
CA THR A 218 -7.85 -18.61 -29.17
C THR A 218 -7.28 -17.56 -28.21
N VAL A 219 -7.18 -17.93 -26.93
CA VAL A 219 -6.54 -17.14 -25.89
C VAL A 219 -5.07 -17.50 -25.86
N ILE A 220 -4.19 -16.51 -26.04
CA ILE A 220 -2.74 -16.68 -25.99
C ILE A 220 -2.14 -15.84 -24.86
N MET A 221 -1.14 -16.41 -24.19
CA MET A 221 -0.34 -15.70 -23.18
C MET A 221 0.88 -15.10 -23.86
N VAL A 222 1.03 -13.79 -23.77
CA VAL A 222 2.16 -13.06 -24.34
C VAL A 222 3.09 -12.64 -23.20
N PRO A 223 4.36 -13.12 -23.16
CA PRO A 223 5.33 -12.73 -22.15
C PRO A 223 5.58 -11.21 -22.16
N LEU A 224 5.79 -10.64 -20.98
CA LEU A 224 6.14 -9.24 -20.78
C LEU A 224 7.66 -9.07 -20.69
N LYS A 225 8.18 -7.93 -21.15
CA LYS A 225 9.56 -7.51 -20.87
C LYS A 225 9.69 -7.05 -19.41
N VAL A 226 10.92 -7.02 -18.88
CA VAL A 226 11.19 -6.60 -17.48
C VAL A 226 10.57 -5.24 -17.14
N TYR A 227 10.67 -4.24 -18.02
CA TYR A 227 10.08 -2.92 -17.76
C TYR A 227 8.53 -2.96 -17.81
N GLU A 228 7.94 -3.80 -18.65
CA GLU A 228 6.48 -3.97 -18.73
C GLU A 228 5.94 -4.65 -17.47
N ALA A 229 6.65 -5.65 -16.95
CA ALA A 229 6.30 -6.29 -15.68
C ALA A 229 6.44 -5.36 -14.48
N ASN A 230 7.48 -4.50 -14.44
CA ASN A 230 7.59 -3.45 -13.42
C ASN A 230 6.40 -2.48 -13.48
N ASN A 231 6.01 -2.05 -14.68
CA ASN A 231 4.84 -1.19 -14.86
C ASN A 231 3.54 -1.91 -14.45
N ALA A 232 3.40 -3.20 -14.75
CA ALA A 232 2.24 -4.00 -14.36
C ALA A 232 2.13 -4.17 -12.84
N ARG A 233 3.25 -4.46 -12.16
CA ARG A 233 3.34 -4.50 -10.68
C ARG A 233 2.87 -3.17 -10.08
N ASP A 234 3.42 -2.06 -10.55
CA ASP A 234 3.09 -0.73 -10.03
C ASP A 234 1.64 -0.33 -10.35
N ALA A 235 1.11 -0.74 -11.52
CA ALA A 235 -0.29 -0.54 -11.86
C ALA A 235 -1.23 -1.35 -10.95
N LEU A 236 -0.88 -2.60 -10.63
CA LEU A 236 -1.62 -3.43 -9.69
C LEU A 236 -1.59 -2.84 -8.28
N ALA A 237 -0.43 -2.38 -7.80
CA ALA A 237 -0.31 -1.70 -6.52
C ALA A 237 -1.22 -0.46 -6.41
N LYS A 238 -1.31 0.33 -7.49
CA LYS A 238 -2.19 1.51 -7.61
C LYS A 238 -3.68 1.18 -7.75
N ALA A 239 -4.01 -0.07 -8.07
CA ALA A 239 -5.38 -0.55 -8.19
C ALA A 239 -5.88 -1.21 -6.90
N LEU A 240 -4.96 -1.86 -6.15
CA LEU A 240 -5.24 -2.43 -4.84
C LEU A 240 -5.41 -1.36 -3.75
N TYR A 241 -4.67 -0.26 -3.86
CA TYR A 241 -4.77 0.91 -2.98
C TYR A 241 -5.89 1.85 -3.42
#